data_AF-A0A0A2EAE6-F1
#
_entry.id   AF-A0A0A2EAE6-F1
#
_cell.length_a   1.000
_cell.length_b   1.000
_cell.length_c   1.000
_cell.angle_alpha   90.00
_cell.angle_beta   90.00
_cell.angle_gamma   90.00
#
_symmetry.space_group_name_H-M   'P 1'
#
loop_
_entity.id
_entity.type
_entity.pdbx_description
1 polymer ?
#
loop_
_entity_poly.entity_id
_entity_poly.type
_entity_poly.pdbx_seq_one_letter_code
_entity_poly.pdbx_strand_id
1 'polypeptide(L)'
;MKRKNNIFTIFFIVSILMSACTDDRLSENGELPRMDDSNGIIRLTVAPESRTLSLSIDASVQARANVWIDLDGDGLRSKDGVEDIKVFNRYQDYSFAAGLNTVTLHGDITYFAAADNKLTAIDVSGSQSLLTLNIPMNRLTTLDVSKNRVLERLDCSGNELSTLNVSGNSALLSLWCANNSLKGLDVSGNAKLFMLDCSGNQLETLDTSKNSQLMRLLCQNNSLKSLDISDKSGLNLLWSFGNPLEKEKISRIIAMLKDVEGGDLWLSLDPLSDKDAQVAINKGWKVL
;
A
#
# COMPACT_ATOMS: atom_id res chain seq x y z
N MET A 1 -60.68 15.88 -39.31
CA MET A 1 -61.38 16.70 -38.29
C MET A 1 -60.35 17.09 -37.23
N LYS A 2 -60.03 18.40 -37.13
CA LYS A 2 -59.20 19.13 -36.10
C LYS A 2 -57.72 18.70 -35.94
N ARG A 3 -56.70 19.47 -36.41
CA ARG A 3 -56.01 20.67 -35.84
C ARG A 3 -55.42 20.43 -34.43
N LYS A 4 -54.11 20.61 -34.16
CA LYS A 4 -53.26 21.84 -34.15
C LYS A 4 -51.75 21.44 -34.39
N ASN A 5 -50.92 22.04 -35.27
CA ASN A 5 -50.20 23.36 -35.29
C ASN A 5 -49.59 23.77 -33.93
N ASN A 6 -48.36 24.25 -33.73
CA ASN A 6 -47.26 24.74 -34.56
C ASN A 6 -45.94 24.82 -33.72
N ILE A 7 -44.81 24.59 -34.40
CA ILE A 7 -43.49 25.28 -34.35
C ILE A 7 -43.22 26.29 -33.21
N PHE A 8 -42.07 26.15 -32.52
CA PHE A 8 -41.18 27.26 -32.16
C PHE A 8 -39.70 26.81 -32.10
N THR A 9 -38.88 27.48 -32.90
CA THR A 9 -37.41 27.48 -32.95
C THR A 9 -36.81 28.21 -31.74
N ILE A 10 -35.60 27.86 -31.26
CA ILE A 10 -34.46 28.78 -30.97
C ILE A 10 -33.24 28.02 -30.36
N PHE A 11 -32.07 28.52 -30.76
CA PHE A 11 -30.65 28.21 -30.49
C PHE A 11 -30.17 28.22 -29.01
N PHE A 12 -28.88 27.89 -28.83
CA PHE A 12 -27.93 28.07 -27.70
C PHE A 12 -27.80 26.83 -26.78
N ILE A 13 -26.64 26.22 -26.45
CA ILE A 13 -25.21 26.54 -26.51
C ILE A 13 -24.38 25.23 -26.49
N VAL A 14 -23.31 25.15 -27.28
CA VAL A 14 -22.14 24.30 -27.02
C VAL A 14 -21.23 25.07 -26.08
N SER A 15 -21.00 24.59 -24.86
CA SER A 15 -19.97 25.11 -23.95
C SER A 15 -19.66 24.07 -22.88
N ILE A 16 -18.48 23.47 -22.96
CA ILE A 16 -17.43 23.49 -21.93
C ILE A 16 -16.25 22.70 -22.53
N LEU A 17 -15.37 23.45 -23.19
CA LEU A 17 -13.96 23.17 -23.37
C LEU A 17 -13.31 24.54 -23.55
N MET A 18 -12.58 24.97 -22.52
CA MET A 18 -11.51 25.98 -22.49
C MET A 18 -11.50 26.65 -21.11
N SER A 19 -10.77 26.05 -20.18
CA SER A 19 -10.11 26.80 -19.10
C SER A 19 -8.86 26.04 -18.67
N ALA A 20 -7.90 25.98 -19.57
CA ALA A 20 -6.45 25.90 -19.33
C ALA A 20 -5.75 25.74 -20.68
N CYS A 21 -5.89 26.74 -21.57
CA CYS A 21 -4.99 26.90 -22.70
C CYS A 21 -4.76 28.40 -22.89
N THR A 22 -3.78 28.92 -22.16
CA THR A 22 -3.01 30.09 -22.56
C THR A 22 -1.58 29.86 -22.10
N ASP A 23 -0.89 28.94 -22.77
CA ASP A 23 0.52 29.11 -23.06
C ASP A 23 0.80 28.39 -24.40
N ASP A 24 0.37 29.03 -25.49
CA ASP A 24 0.82 28.73 -26.84
C ASP A 24 2.30 29.17 -26.94
N ARG A 25 3.17 28.28 -26.46
CA ARG A 25 4.55 28.18 -26.92
C ARG A 25 4.79 26.73 -27.30
N LEU A 26 4.36 26.38 -28.51
CA LEU A 26 4.96 25.27 -29.23
C LEU A 26 6.48 25.51 -29.25
N SER A 27 7.24 24.64 -28.60
CA SER A 27 8.68 24.62 -28.76
C SER A 27 8.98 24.30 -30.22
N GLU A 28 9.74 25.16 -30.91
CA GLU A 28 10.13 25.00 -32.32
C GLU A 28 11.01 23.77 -32.61
N ASN A 29 11.22 22.87 -31.62
CA ASN A 29 12.18 21.77 -31.70
C ASN A 29 11.59 20.35 -31.59
N GLY A 30 10.25 20.18 -31.55
CA GLY A 30 9.65 18.83 -31.50
C GLY A 30 9.96 18.05 -30.21
N GLU A 31 10.39 18.72 -29.14
CA GLU A 31 10.50 18.10 -27.82
C GLU A 31 9.10 17.93 -27.22
N LEU A 32 8.78 16.70 -26.81
CA LEU A 32 7.59 16.39 -26.02
C LEU A 32 7.52 17.30 -24.78
N PRO A 33 6.32 17.63 -24.27
CA PRO A 33 6.18 18.48 -23.09
C PRO A 33 6.99 17.88 -21.93
N ARG A 34 7.90 18.66 -21.35
CA ARG A 34 8.60 18.27 -20.13
C ARG A 34 7.55 18.18 -19.03
N MET A 35 7.21 16.95 -18.62
CA MET A 35 6.56 16.73 -17.33
C MET A 35 7.43 17.42 -16.28
N ASP A 36 6.82 18.22 -15.40
CA ASP A 36 7.45 18.73 -14.17
C ASP A 36 8.42 17.68 -13.62
N ASP A 37 9.71 18.00 -13.66
CA ASP A 37 10.87 17.13 -13.43
C ASP A 37 10.86 16.45 -12.04
N SER A 38 9.85 16.70 -11.20
CA SER A 38 9.65 16.11 -9.88
C SER A 38 8.49 15.11 -9.77
N ASN A 39 7.59 15.04 -10.76
CA ASN A 39 6.46 14.10 -10.76
C ASN A 39 6.83 12.76 -11.42
N GLY A 40 6.42 11.66 -10.79
CA GLY A 40 6.68 10.31 -11.29
C GLY A 40 8.09 9.80 -11.01
N ILE A 41 8.72 10.22 -9.91
CA ILE A 41 10.05 9.72 -9.52
C ILE A 41 9.95 8.79 -8.32
N ILE A 42 10.67 7.66 -8.41
CA ILE A 42 10.97 6.77 -7.28
C ILE A 42 12.49 6.61 -7.21
N ARG A 43 13.10 6.86 -6.05
CA ARG A 43 14.54 6.64 -5.83
C ARG A 43 14.76 5.49 -4.87
N LEU A 44 15.63 4.57 -5.26
CA LEU A 44 16.01 3.40 -4.46
C LEU A 44 17.45 3.59 -3.99
N THR A 45 17.68 3.61 -2.68
CA THR A 45 19.04 3.57 -2.13
C THR A 45 19.46 2.11 -1.96
N VAL A 46 20.48 1.73 -2.74
CA VAL A 46 21.00 0.37 -2.82
C VAL A 46 22.27 0.22 -1.99
N ALA A 47 22.55 -0.99 -1.52
CA ALA A 47 23.82 -1.28 -0.85
C ALA A 47 25.00 -1.16 -1.86
N PRO A 48 26.19 -0.67 -1.45
CA PRO A 48 27.31 -0.42 -2.36
C PRO A 48 27.77 -1.63 -3.18
N GLU A 49 27.63 -2.82 -2.61
CA GLU A 49 27.95 -4.10 -3.24
C GLU A 49 26.88 -4.60 -4.20
N SER A 50 25.68 -4.01 -4.18
CA SER A 50 24.59 -4.41 -5.05
C SER A 50 24.88 -4.01 -6.50
N ARG A 51 24.43 -4.87 -7.41
CA ARG A 51 24.57 -4.69 -8.87
C ARG A 51 23.31 -5.06 -9.63
N THR A 52 22.34 -5.65 -8.95
CA THR A 52 21.08 -6.09 -9.53
C THR A 52 19.93 -5.73 -8.60
N LEU A 53 18.79 -5.39 -9.18
CA LEU A 53 17.53 -5.21 -8.49
C LEU A 53 16.47 -6.10 -9.12
N SER A 54 15.69 -6.82 -8.33
CA SER A 54 14.50 -7.51 -8.81
C SER A 54 13.27 -6.66 -8.54
N LEU A 55 12.68 -6.10 -9.60
CA LEU A 55 11.60 -5.11 -9.51
C LEU A 55 10.39 -5.55 -10.33
N SER A 56 9.18 -5.26 -9.83
CA SER A 56 7.94 -5.30 -10.63
C SER A 56 7.32 -3.92 -10.65
N ILE A 57 7.15 -3.37 -11.85
CA ILE A 57 6.69 -2.00 -12.07
C ILE A 57 5.43 -2.06 -12.92
N ASP A 58 4.41 -1.27 -12.59
CA ASP A 58 3.26 -1.04 -13.48
C ASP A 58 2.82 0.42 -13.46
N ALA A 59 2.21 0.83 -14.56
CA ALA A 59 1.66 2.15 -14.82
C ALA A 59 0.40 2.01 -15.69
N SER A 60 -0.39 3.08 -15.78
CA SER A 60 -1.52 3.11 -16.73
C SER A 60 -1.03 2.85 -18.16
N VAL A 61 -1.86 2.21 -19.00
CA VAL A 61 -1.48 1.84 -20.38
C VAL A 61 -0.95 3.05 -21.17
N GLN A 62 -1.53 4.23 -20.92
CA GLN A 62 -1.15 5.49 -21.55
C GLN A 62 0.20 6.02 -21.03
N ALA A 63 0.55 5.75 -19.76
CA ALA A 63 1.79 6.21 -19.15
C ALA A 63 2.99 5.29 -19.42
N ARG A 64 2.77 4.00 -19.69
CA ARG A 64 3.83 2.98 -19.83
C ARG A 64 4.95 3.35 -20.82
N ALA A 65 4.64 4.05 -21.91
CA ALA A 65 5.65 4.47 -22.89
C ALA A 65 6.70 5.45 -22.33
N ASN A 66 6.38 6.12 -21.22
CA ASN A 66 7.22 7.12 -20.56
C ASN A 66 7.89 6.57 -19.29
N VAL A 67 7.72 5.29 -18.96
CA VAL A 67 8.34 4.69 -17.78
C VAL A 67 9.72 4.13 -18.13
N TRP A 68 10.73 4.55 -17.38
CA TRP A 68 12.12 4.12 -17.57
C TRP A 68 12.87 4.10 -16.23
N ILE A 69 14.04 3.45 -16.22
CA ILE A 69 14.90 3.29 -15.04
C ILE A 69 16.31 3.73 -15.40
N ASP A 70 16.84 4.67 -14.62
CA ASP A 70 18.21 5.18 -14.73
C ASP A 70 19.18 4.14 -14.17
N LEU A 71 19.81 3.38 -15.07
CA LEU A 71 20.68 2.25 -14.74
C LEU A 71 22.15 2.66 -14.64
N ASP A 72 22.54 3.82 -15.17
CA ASP A 72 23.91 4.31 -15.14
C ASP A 72 24.12 5.56 -14.28
N GLY A 73 23.04 6.17 -13.80
CA GLY A 73 23.04 7.28 -12.85
C GLY A 73 23.31 8.63 -13.51
N ASP A 74 23.22 8.74 -14.83
CA ASP A 74 23.45 9.99 -15.56
C ASP A 74 22.21 10.91 -15.59
N GLY A 75 21.05 10.39 -15.17
CA GLY A 75 19.77 11.09 -15.11
C GLY A 75 19.11 11.30 -16.48
N LEU A 76 19.57 10.62 -17.53
CA LEU A 76 19.08 10.73 -18.90
C LEU A 76 18.63 9.37 -19.44
N ARG A 77 17.39 9.32 -19.95
CA ARG A 77 16.88 8.11 -20.61
C ARG A 77 17.73 7.71 -21.82
N SER A 78 18.30 6.51 -21.79
CA SER A 78 19.11 5.97 -22.89
C SER A 78 18.35 5.89 -24.22
N LYS A 79 19.03 6.24 -25.31
CA LYS A 79 18.49 6.22 -26.68
C LYS A 79 18.38 4.83 -27.30
N ASP A 80 19.14 3.85 -26.79
CA ASP A 80 19.08 2.46 -27.26
C ASP A 80 17.95 1.65 -26.59
N GLY A 81 17.24 2.28 -25.64
CA GLY A 81 16.13 1.68 -24.91
C GLY A 81 16.56 0.60 -23.92
N VAL A 82 17.83 0.56 -23.49
CA VAL A 82 18.29 -0.35 -22.41
C VAL A 82 17.61 -0.04 -21.08
N GLU A 83 17.26 1.23 -20.86
CA GLU A 83 16.62 1.75 -19.65
C GLU A 83 15.08 1.74 -19.71
N ASP A 84 14.52 1.34 -20.84
CA ASP A 84 13.08 1.28 -21.00
C ASP A 84 12.48 0.10 -20.22
N ILE A 85 11.42 0.37 -19.46
CA ILE A 85 10.62 -0.70 -18.87
C ILE A 85 9.76 -1.35 -19.96
N LYS A 86 10.13 -2.57 -20.37
CA LYS A 86 9.46 -3.32 -21.45
C LYS A 86 8.44 -4.33 -20.93
N VAL A 87 8.55 -4.73 -19.67
CA VAL A 87 7.67 -5.72 -19.03
C VAL A 87 7.05 -5.09 -17.80
N PHE A 88 5.72 -5.09 -17.75
CA PHE A 88 4.94 -4.50 -16.68
C PHE A 88 4.21 -5.57 -15.87
N ASN A 89 3.99 -5.29 -14.58
CA ASN A 89 3.28 -6.16 -13.65
C ASN A 89 3.88 -7.58 -13.53
N ARG A 90 5.22 -7.68 -13.67
CA ARG A 90 6.01 -8.89 -13.45
C ARG A 90 7.38 -8.50 -12.93
N TYR A 91 7.95 -9.34 -12.07
CA TYR A 91 9.33 -9.15 -11.62
C TYR A 91 10.31 -9.34 -12.78
N GLN A 92 11.29 -8.44 -12.82
CA GLN A 92 12.43 -8.47 -13.71
C GLN A 92 13.68 -8.03 -12.97
N ASP A 93 14.81 -8.59 -13.38
CA ASP A 93 16.11 -8.23 -12.82
C ASP A 93 16.75 -7.12 -13.68
N TYR A 94 17.17 -6.06 -13.01
CA TYR A 94 17.81 -4.88 -13.60
C TYR A 94 19.24 -4.80 -13.10
N SER A 95 20.20 -4.96 -14.01
CA SER A 95 21.61 -4.71 -13.72
C SER A 95 21.92 -3.24 -13.89
N PHE A 96 22.62 -2.64 -12.93
CA PHE A 96 22.97 -1.22 -12.94
C PHE A 96 24.48 -1.01 -12.76
N ALA A 97 24.95 0.18 -13.10
CA ALA A 97 26.36 0.51 -13.14
C ALA A 97 27.04 0.34 -11.77
N ALA A 98 28.32 -0.05 -11.81
CA ALA A 98 29.08 -0.29 -10.60
C ALA A 98 29.34 1.01 -9.81
N GLY A 99 29.07 0.98 -8.51
CA GLY A 99 29.30 2.13 -7.61
C GLY A 99 28.11 3.08 -7.49
N LEU A 100 26.99 2.81 -8.17
CA LEU A 100 25.73 3.52 -7.92
C LEU A 100 25.22 3.18 -6.51
N ASN A 101 24.91 4.24 -5.76
CA ASN A 101 24.23 4.14 -4.47
C ASN A 101 22.74 4.46 -4.58
N THR A 102 22.30 4.95 -5.74
CA THR A 102 20.90 5.30 -6.00
C THR A 102 20.55 4.88 -7.41
N VAL A 103 19.41 4.20 -7.55
CA VAL A 103 18.77 3.87 -8.82
C VAL A 103 17.45 4.61 -8.89
N THR A 104 17.20 5.33 -9.98
CA THR A 104 16.02 6.19 -10.11
C THR A 104 15.07 5.63 -11.15
N LEU A 105 13.79 5.52 -10.81
CA LEU A 105 12.73 5.24 -11.77
C LEU A 105 11.98 6.53 -12.08
N HIS A 106 11.58 6.65 -13.34
CA HIS A 106 10.86 7.78 -13.88
C HIS A 106 9.56 7.33 -14.55
N GLY A 107 8.53 8.15 -14.45
CA GLY A 107 7.22 7.95 -15.06
C GLY A 107 6.08 7.85 -14.05
N ASP A 108 4.85 7.93 -14.56
CA ASP A 108 3.63 7.87 -13.74
C ASP A 108 3.32 6.42 -13.28
N ILE A 109 4.13 5.94 -12.33
CA ILE A 109 4.08 4.58 -11.79
C ILE A 109 2.92 4.45 -10.80
N THR A 110 2.05 3.47 -11.02
CA THR A 110 0.89 3.19 -10.17
C THR A 110 1.09 1.96 -9.28
N TYR A 111 2.01 1.07 -9.66
CA TYR A 111 2.38 -0.11 -8.89
C TYR A 111 3.90 -0.22 -8.86
N PHE A 112 4.47 -0.34 -7.67
CA PHE A 112 5.89 -0.57 -7.50
C PHE A 112 6.12 -1.68 -6.48
N ALA A 113 6.90 -2.68 -6.87
CA ALA A 113 7.35 -3.74 -5.98
C ALA A 113 8.85 -3.99 -6.09
N ALA A 114 9.52 -4.12 -4.94
CA ALA A 114 10.96 -4.33 -4.82
C ALA A 114 11.28 -5.21 -3.61
N ALA A 115 10.76 -6.44 -3.60
CA ALA A 115 10.99 -7.39 -2.52
C ALA A 115 12.43 -7.91 -2.50
N ASP A 116 13.02 -8.10 -1.32
CA ASP A 116 14.33 -8.75 -1.11
C ASP A 116 15.48 -8.15 -1.93
N ASN A 117 15.60 -6.81 -1.91
CA ASN A 117 16.65 -6.06 -2.63
C ASN A 117 17.71 -5.45 -1.70
N LYS A 118 17.65 -5.72 -0.39
CA LYS A 118 18.53 -5.12 0.64
C LYS A 118 18.54 -3.60 0.61
N LEU A 119 17.44 -2.97 0.17
CA LEU A 119 17.32 -1.51 0.11
C LEU A 119 17.43 -0.91 1.51
N THR A 120 18.18 0.18 1.64
CA THR A 120 18.36 0.89 2.92
C THR A 120 17.48 2.13 3.03
N ALA A 121 17.08 2.70 1.89
CA ALA A 121 16.10 3.77 1.81
C ALA A 121 15.34 3.71 0.47
N ILE A 122 14.15 4.30 0.47
CA ILE A 122 13.33 4.55 -0.72
C ILE A 122 12.66 5.92 -0.58
N ASP A 123 12.66 6.69 -1.66
CA ASP A 123 11.90 7.94 -1.77
C ASP A 123 10.83 7.79 -2.84
N VAL A 124 9.56 7.80 -2.41
CA VAL A 124 8.36 7.74 -3.26
C VAL A 124 7.59 9.06 -3.28
N SER A 125 8.17 10.15 -2.75
CA SER A 125 7.47 11.43 -2.59
C SER A 125 7.05 12.07 -3.93
N GLY A 126 7.80 11.79 -5.00
CA GLY A 126 7.47 12.20 -6.36
C GLY A 126 6.42 11.32 -7.06
N SER A 127 6.10 10.14 -6.51
CA SER A 127 5.17 9.18 -7.14
C SER A 127 3.76 9.28 -6.52
N GLN A 128 3.09 10.41 -6.77
CA GLN A 128 1.78 10.71 -6.15
C GLN A 128 0.63 9.85 -6.70
N SER A 129 0.79 9.21 -7.86
CA SER A 129 -0.19 8.29 -8.45
C SER A 129 -0.06 6.84 -7.95
N LEU A 130 0.87 6.57 -7.04
CA LEU A 130 1.16 5.22 -6.56
C LEU A 130 -0.03 4.65 -5.77
N LEU A 131 -0.65 3.61 -6.32
CA LEU A 131 -1.77 2.88 -5.71
C LEU A 131 -1.28 1.69 -4.86
N THR A 132 -0.18 1.07 -5.25
CA THR A 132 0.41 -0.06 -4.54
C THR A 132 1.92 0.10 -4.39
N LEU A 133 2.39 0.01 -3.16
CA LEU A 133 3.81 -0.02 -2.79
C LEU A 133 4.10 -1.32 -2.04
N ASN A 134 4.95 -2.18 -2.61
CA ASN A 134 5.30 -3.49 -2.08
C ASN A 134 6.82 -3.63 -1.94
N ILE A 135 7.35 -3.38 -0.75
CA ILE A 135 8.79 -3.29 -0.45
C ILE A 135 9.23 -4.21 0.72
N PRO A 136 8.75 -5.46 0.79
CA PRO A 136 9.04 -6.35 1.91
C PRO A 136 10.47 -6.87 1.85
N MET A 137 10.95 -7.37 3.00
CA MET A 137 12.25 -8.03 3.11
C MET A 137 13.42 -7.13 2.67
N ASN A 138 13.40 -5.87 3.10
CA ASN A 138 14.51 -4.93 2.87
C ASN A 138 15.14 -4.53 4.21
N ARG A 139 15.96 -3.47 4.23
CA ARG A 139 16.65 -2.95 5.42
C ARG A 139 16.25 -1.49 5.67
N LEU A 140 15.00 -1.15 5.38
CA LEU A 140 14.50 0.20 5.56
C LEU A 140 14.36 0.49 7.06
N THR A 141 14.96 1.58 7.51
CA THR A 141 14.81 2.08 8.88
C THR A 141 13.74 3.17 9.00
N THR A 142 13.42 3.81 7.88
CA THR A 142 12.36 4.81 7.73
C THR A 142 11.61 4.58 6.41
N LEU A 143 10.36 5.03 6.38
CA LEU A 143 9.52 5.04 5.19
C LEU A 143 8.55 6.23 5.27
N ASP A 144 8.65 7.16 4.32
CA ASP A 144 7.70 8.28 4.20
C ASP A 144 6.76 8.03 3.02
N VAL A 145 5.47 7.87 3.33
CA VAL A 145 4.37 7.72 2.36
C VAL A 145 3.36 8.88 2.43
N SER A 146 3.72 9.99 3.08
CA SER A 146 2.81 11.11 3.36
C SER A 146 2.30 11.83 2.10
N LYS A 147 3.02 11.69 0.97
CA LYS A 147 2.64 12.25 -0.34
C LYS A 147 1.81 11.30 -1.19
N ASN A 148 1.82 10.00 -0.90
CA ASN A 148 1.11 8.97 -1.66
C ASN A 148 -0.35 8.86 -1.18
N ARG A 149 -1.12 9.93 -1.34
CA ARG A 149 -2.48 10.06 -0.76
C ARG A 149 -3.51 9.10 -1.35
N VAL A 150 -3.27 8.61 -2.56
CA VAL A 150 -4.11 7.62 -3.24
C VAL A 150 -3.64 6.17 -3.00
N LEU A 151 -2.63 5.95 -2.15
CA LEU A 151 -2.12 4.62 -1.85
C LEU A 151 -3.21 3.74 -1.23
N GLU A 152 -3.51 2.62 -1.87
CA GLU A 152 -4.53 1.66 -1.45
C GLU A 152 -3.92 0.43 -0.77
N ARG A 153 -2.69 0.08 -1.13
CA ARG A 153 -1.98 -1.08 -0.60
C ARG A 153 -0.54 -0.72 -0.25
N LEU A 154 -0.16 -1.01 0.98
CA LEU A 154 1.20 -0.88 1.46
C LEU A 154 1.65 -2.18 2.09
N ASP A 155 2.70 -2.78 1.52
CA ASP A 155 3.46 -3.85 2.16
C ASP A 155 4.89 -3.37 2.40
N CYS A 156 5.26 -3.21 3.66
CA CYS A 156 6.60 -2.90 4.12
C CYS A 156 7.09 -3.92 5.17
N SER A 157 6.57 -5.14 5.10
CA SER A 157 6.90 -6.21 6.05
C SER A 157 8.36 -6.65 5.98
N GLY A 158 8.93 -7.14 7.08
CA GLY A 158 10.33 -7.61 7.11
C GLY A 158 11.34 -6.50 6.83
N ASN A 159 11.18 -5.35 7.48
CA ASN A 159 12.12 -4.23 7.46
C ASN A 159 12.58 -3.92 8.89
N GLU A 160 13.31 -2.81 9.07
CA GLU A 160 13.85 -2.35 10.35
C GLU A 160 13.13 -1.09 10.85
N LEU A 161 11.85 -0.91 10.48
CA LEU A 161 11.09 0.28 10.82
C LEU A 161 10.80 0.34 12.31
N SER A 162 11.17 1.46 12.95
CA SER A 162 10.82 1.75 14.35
C SER A 162 9.53 2.57 14.48
N THR A 163 9.16 3.28 13.42
CA THR A 163 7.91 4.04 13.31
C THR A 163 7.35 3.91 11.90
N LEU A 164 6.04 4.06 11.76
CA LEU A 164 5.34 4.10 10.48
C LEU A 164 4.16 5.06 10.60
N ASN A 165 4.13 6.10 9.76
CA ASN A 165 3.03 7.06 9.73
C ASN A 165 2.19 6.86 8.46
N VAL A 166 0.95 6.41 8.64
CA VAL A 166 -0.02 6.19 7.56
C VAL A 166 -1.25 7.11 7.65
N SER A 167 -1.20 8.13 8.52
CA SER A 167 -2.33 9.04 8.77
C SER A 167 -2.78 9.83 7.52
N GLY A 168 -1.86 10.08 6.58
CA GLY A 168 -2.15 10.75 5.31
C GLY A 168 -2.76 9.85 4.24
N ASN A 169 -2.79 8.53 4.44
CA ASN A 169 -3.16 7.55 3.42
C ASN A 169 -4.59 7.04 3.63
N SER A 170 -5.56 7.96 3.60
CA SER A 170 -6.99 7.67 3.83
C SER A 170 -7.63 6.69 2.82
N ALA A 171 -6.96 6.45 1.68
CA ALA A 171 -7.37 5.47 0.68
C ALA A 171 -6.92 4.03 1.01
N LEU A 172 -6.05 3.81 2.02
CA LEU A 172 -5.53 2.48 2.35
C LEU A 172 -6.66 1.49 2.64
N LEU A 173 -6.61 0.38 1.90
CA LEU A 173 -7.47 -0.78 2.01
C LEU A 173 -6.74 -1.94 2.71
N SER A 174 -5.43 -2.06 2.48
CA SER A 174 -4.60 -3.09 3.10
C SER A 174 -3.25 -2.54 3.54
N LEU A 175 -2.86 -2.89 4.76
CA LEU A 175 -1.57 -2.56 5.35
C LEU A 175 -0.89 -3.82 5.90
N TRP A 176 0.28 -4.14 5.36
CA TRP A 176 1.19 -5.15 5.89
C TRP A 176 2.48 -4.49 6.36
N CYS A 177 2.66 -4.43 7.68
CA CYS A 177 3.86 -3.91 8.33
C CYS A 177 4.46 -4.93 9.32
N ALA A 178 4.20 -6.21 9.07
CA ALA A 178 4.69 -7.32 9.89
C ALA A 178 6.22 -7.36 9.99
N ASN A 179 6.76 -7.95 11.05
CA ASN A 179 8.19 -8.18 11.25
C ASN A 179 9.02 -6.88 11.09
N ASN A 180 8.69 -5.90 11.93
CA ASN A 180 9.41 -4.64 12.07
C ASN A 180 9.72 -4.42 13.57
N SER A 181 10.11 -3.21 13.96
CA SER A 181 10.36 -2.82 15.36
C SER A 181 9.40 -1.72 15.84
N LEU A 182 8.15 -1.73 15.35
CA LEU A 182 7.15 -0.72 15.67
C LEU A 182 6.71 -0.84 17.13
N LYS A 183 6.79 0.26 17.89
CA LYS A 183 6.28 0.34 19.27
C LYS A 183 4.84 0.89 19.36
N GLY A 184 4.42 1.59 18.31
CA GLY A 184 3.07 2.13 18.16
C GLY A 184 2.71 2.19 16.69
N LEU A 185 1.42 2.07 16.42
CA LEU A 185 0.85 2.14 15.07
C LEU A 185 -0.51 2.83 15.16
N ASP A 186 -0.63 4.01 14.57
CA ASP A 186 -1.89 4.75 14.48
C ASP A 186 -2.52 4.51 13.10
N VAL A 187 -3.66 3.81 13.10
CA VAL A 187 -4.48 3.52 11.91
C VAL A 187 -5.81 4.27 11.91
N SER A 188 -5.98 5.28 12.79
CA SER A 188 -7.24 6.00 12.96
C SER A 188 -7.68 6.77 11.70
N GLY A 189 -6.72 7.18 10.86
CA GLY A 189 -6.97 7.85 9.58
C GLY A 189 -7.37 6.90 8.43
N ASN A 190 -7.30 5.59 8.63
CA ASN A 190 -7.44 4.58 7.57
C ASN A 190 -8.77 3.81 7.69
N ALA A 191 -9.88 4.54 7.68
CA ALA A 191 -11.23 3.99 7.93
C ALA A 191 -11.68 2.91 6.92
N LYS A 192 -11.04 2.83 5.74
CA LYS A 192 -11.33 1.84 4.69
C LYS A 192 -10.51 0.55 4.82
N LEU A 193 -9.62 0.42 5.81
CA LEU A 193 -8.81 -0.79 6.00
C LEU A 193 -9.72 -2.01 6.18
N PHE A 194 -9.55 -3.00 5.31
CA PHE A 194 -10.16 -4.32 5.44
C PHE A 194 -9.15 -5.39 5.87
N MET A 195 -7.85 -5.15 5.66
CA MET A 195 -6.74 -6.03 6.04
C MET A 195 -5.68 -5.24 6.79
N LEU A 196 -5.31 -5.71 7.98
CA LEU A 196 -4.18 -5.22 8.75
C LEU A 196 -3.33 -6.39 9.24
N ASP A 197 -2.08 -6.41 8.83
CA ASP A 197 -1.04 -7.26 9.42
C ASP A 197 0.05 -6.40 10.03
N CYS A 198 0.07 -6.36 11.37
CA CYS A 198 1.10 -5.70 12.18
C CYS A 198 1.82 -6.71 13.09
N SER A 199 1.82 -7.98 12.70
CA SER A 199 2.41 -9.05 13.49
C SER A 199 3.93 -8.94 13.64
N GLY A 200 4.52 -9.54 14.68
CA GLY A 200 5.98 -9.53 14.85
C GLY A 200 6.54 -8.12 15.04
N ASN A 201 5.91 -7.32 15.91
CA ASN A 201 6.34 -5.98 16.27
C ASN A 201 6.46 -5.87 17.81
N GLN A 202 6.56 -4.65 18.34
CA GLN A 202 6.67 -4.36 19.78
C GLN A 202 5.46 -3.54 20.27
N LEU A 203 4.28 -3.72 19.66
CA LEU A 203 3.09 -2.94 19.98
C LEU A 203 2.56 -3.31 21.38
N GLU A 204 2.43 -2.32 22.26
CA GLU A 204 1.80 -2.50 23.57
C GLU A 204 0.28 -2.28 23.54
N THR A 205 -0.18 -1.47 22.58
CA THR A 205 -1.58 -1.17 22.33
C THR A 205 -1.84 -1.14 20.83
N LEU A 206 -3.09 -1.44 20.45
CA LEU A 206 -3.56 -1.33 19.07
C LEU A 206 -5.02 -0.88 19.10
N ASP A 207 -5.26 0.39 18.75
CA ASP A 207 -6.61 0.93 18.61
C ASP A 207 -7.06 0.78 17.14
N THR A 208 -8.09 -0.02 16.93
CA THR A 208 -8.72 -0.21 15.61
C THR A 208 -10.15 0.34 15.57
N SER A 209 -10.57 1.15 16.54
CA SER A 209 -11.95 1.64 16.69
C SER A 209 -12.49 2.39 15.46
N LYS A 210 -11.60 2.99 14.65
CA LYS A 210 -11.96 3.69 13.41
C LYS A 210 -11.97 2.80 12.16
N ASN A 211 -11.56 1.53 12.28
CA ASN A 211 -11.40 0.61 11.16
C ASN A 211 -12.52 -0.45 11.15
N SER A 212 -13.79 -0.03 11.18
CA SER A 212 -14.95 -0.94 11.26
C SER A 212 -15.09 -1.89 10.06
N GLN A 213 -14.39 -1.61 8.95
CA GLN A 213 -14.35 -2.45 7.76
C GLN A 213 -13.34 -3.60 7.84
N LEU A 214 -12.56 -3.73 8.93
CA LEU A 214 -11.58 -4.82 9.07
C LEU A 214 -12.25 -6.19 8.99
N MET A 215 -11.79 -6.97 8.02
CA MET A 215 -12.15 -8.39 7.85
C MET A 215 -11.03 -9.31 8.31
N ARG A 216 -9.78 -8.85 8.25
CA ARG A 216 -8.60 -9.65 8.56
C ARG A 216 -7.66 -8.84 9.45
N LEU A 217 -7.39 -9.36 10.64
CA LEU A 217 -6.51 -8.75 11.62
C LEU A 217 -5.47 -9.75 12.10
N LEU A 218 -4.22 -9.50 11.74
CA LEU A 218 -3.05 -10.23 12.19
C LEU A 218 -2.21 -9.30 13.07
N CYS A 219 -2.20 -9.59 14.37
CA CYS A 219 -1.48 -8.81 15.38
C CYS A 219 -0.68 -9.69 16.34
N GLN A 220 -0.48 -10.97 15.99
CA GLN A 220 0.31 -11.93 16.76
C GLN A 220 1.74 -11.46 17.00
N ASN A 221 2.39 -12.00 18.03
CA ASN A 221 3.78 -11.71 18.40
C ASN A 221 4.02 -10.20 18.57
N ASN A 222 3.28 -9.62 19.50
CA ASN A 222 3.41 -8.24 19.99
C ASN A 222 3.34 -8.25 21.53
N SER A 223 3.18 -7.09 22.15
CA SER A 223 3.06 -6.92 23.61
C SER A 223 1.66 -6.49 24.04
N LEU A 224 0.62 -6.81 23.26
CA LEU A 224 -0.75 -6.39 23.51
C LEU A 224 -1.33 -7.07 24.77
N LYS A 225 -1.84 -6.26 25.70
CA LYS A 225 -2.52 -6.74 26.92
C LYS A 225 -4.04 -6.81 26.78
N SER A 226 -4.57 -6.19 25.74
CA SER A 226 -5.99 -6.19 25.40
C SER A 226 -6.17 -5.98 23.91
N LEU A 227 -7.26 -6.52 23.39
CA LEU A 227 -7.69 -6.29 22.02
C LEU A 227 -9.21 -6.12 22.01
N ASP A 228 -9.69 -5.08 21.34
CA ASP A 228 -11.11 -4.81 21.16
C ASP A 228 -11.51 -5.06 19.71
N ILE A 229 -12.52 -5.91 19.52
CA ILE A 229 -13.07 -6.29 18.21
C ILE A 229 -14.59 -6.02 18.13
N SER A 230 -15.16 -5.31 19.10
CA SER A 230 -16.61 -5.09 19.23
C SER A 230 -17.27 -4.52 17.97
N ASP A 231 -16.60 -3.58 17.31
CA ASP A 231 -17.08 -2.91 16.09
C ASP A 231 -16.63 -3.58 14.77
N LYS A 232 -16.08 -4.81 14.82
CA LYS A 232 -15.55 -5.54 13.65
C LYS A 232 -16.51 -6.61 13.16
N SER A 233 -17.67 -6.18 12.67
CA SER A 233 -18.75 -7.10 12.26
C SER A 233 -18.39 -8.01 11.09
N GLY A 234 -17.45 -7.59 10.22
CA GLY A 234 -16.98 -8.35 9.07
C GLY A 234 -15.74 -9.22 9.31
N LEU A 235 -15.23 -9.29 10.54
CA LEU A 235 -14.00 -10.02 10.87
C LEU A 235 -14.18 -11.52 10.63
N ASN A 236 -13.30 -12.11 9.81
CA ASN A 236 -13.27 -13.54 9.51
C ASN A 236 -11.87 -14.17 9.64
N LEU A 237 -10.84 -13.38 9.92
CA LEU A 237 -9.51 -13.86 10.27
C LEU A 237 -8.99 -13.02 11.43
N LEU A 238 -8.67 -13.67 12.55
CA LEU A 238 -8.11 -13.03 13.74
C LEU A 238 -6.99 -13.86 14.34
N TRP A 239 -5.76 -13.38 14.18
CA TRP A 239 -4.58 -13.95 14.82
C TRP A 239 -3.99 -12.93 15.82
N SER A 240 -3.93 -13.33 17.09
CA SER A 240 -3.38 -12.51 18.19
C SER A 240 -2.50 -13.30 19.15
N PHE A 241 -2.16 -14.56 18.83
CA PHE A 241 -1.27 -15.38 19.66
C PHE A 241 0.10 -14.72 19.89
N GLY A 242 0.85 -15.17 20.89
CA GLY A 242 2.14 -14.55 21.22
C GLY A 242 2.04 -13.12 21.76
N ASN A 243 0.83 -12.67 22.13
CA ASN A 243 0.61 -11.49 22.95
C ASN A 243 0.31 -11.91 24.40
N PRO A 244 0.68 -11.10 25.41
CA PRO A 244 0.36 -11.34 26.81
C PRO A 244 -1.11 -11.00 27.15
N LEU A 245 -2.06 -11.58 26.41
CA LEU A 245 -3.49 -11.47 26.69
C LEU A 245 -3.88 -12.39 27.85
N GLU A 246 -4.44 -11.82 28.92
CA GLU A 246 -4.98 -12.60 30.03
C GLU A 246 -6.16 -13.47 29.56
N LYS A 247 -6.36 -14.63 30.21
CA LYS A 247 -7.41 -15.60 29.83
C LYS A 247 -8.80 -14.97 29.79
N GLU A 248 -9.10 -14.10 30.74
CA GLU A 248 -10.37 -13.37 30.81
C GLU A 248 -10.58 -12.42 29.62
N LYS A 249 -9.49 -11.87 29.06
CA LYS A 249 -9.54 -11.03 27.85
C LYS A 249 -9.78 -11.89 26.61
N ILE A 250 -9.15 -13.05 26.53
CA ILE A 250 -9.39 -14.02 25.45
C ILE A 250 -10.86 -14.46 25.45
N SER A 251 -11.42 -14.85 26.59
CA SER A 251 -12.85 -15.25 26.67
C SER A 251 -13.78 -14.09 26.29
N ARG A 252 -13.43 -12.82 26.61
CA ARG A 252 -14.18 -11.65 26.15
C ARG A 252 -14.14 -11.48 24.63
N ILE A 253 -12.97 -11.63 24.01
CA ILE A 253 -12.82 -11.59 22.54
C ILE A 253 -13.75 -12.64 21.91
N ILE A 254 -13.71 -13.87 22.40
CA ILE A 254 -14.54 -14.98 21.90
C ILE A 254 -16.05 -14.68 22.04
N ALA A 255 -16.45 -14.09 23.16
CA ALA A 255 -17.83 -13.66 23.37
C ALA A 255 -18.27 -12.61 22.34
N MET A 256 -17.37 -11.71 21.91
CA MET A 256 -17.64 -10.66 20.91
C MET A 256 -17.66 -11.14 19.46
N LEU A 257 -17.05 -12.29 19.15
CA LEU A 257 -17.00 -12.84 17.78
C LEU A 257 -18.40 -12.89 17.15
N LYS A 258 -18.47 -12.60 15.86
CA LYS A 258 -19.69 -12.79 15.05
C LYS A 258 -19.68 -14.17 14.40
N ASP A 259 -20.86 -14.60 13.97
CA ASP A 259 -21.00 -15.82 13.18
C ASP A 259 -20.36 -15.61 11.80
N VAL A 260 -19.61 -16.59 11.33
CA VAL A 260 -18.87 -16.54 10.06
C VAL A 260 -18.95 -17.89 9.33
N GLU A 261 -18.73 -17.88 8.02
CA GLU A 261 -18.59 -19.10 7.22
C GLU A 261 -17.09 -19.42 7.03
N GLY A 262 -16.56 -20.30 7.89
CA GLY A 262 -15.16 -20.77 7.78
C GLY A 262 -14.11 -19.73 8.19
N GLY A 263 -14.35 -19.01 9.29
CA GLY A 263 -13.36 -18.07 9.82
C GLY A 263 -12.12 -18.76 10.39
N ASP A 264 -11.02 -18.02 10.54
CA ASP A 264 -9.75 -18.52 11.08
C ASP A 264 -9.36 -17.75 12.36
N LEU A 265 -9.18 -18.46 13.47
CA LEU A 265 -8.98 -17.90 14.79
C LEU A 265 -7.76 -18.51 15.48
N TRP A 266 -6.81 -17.67 15.89
CA TRP A 266 -5.67 -18.08 16.71
C TRP A 266 -5.32 -17.01 17.74
N LEU A 267 -5.86 -17.14 18.96
CA LEU A 267 -5.77 -16.10 19.98
C LEU A 267 -4.60 -16.27 20.96
N SER A 268 -4.13 -17.50 21.18
CA SER A 268 -3.14 -17.84 22.20
C SER A 268 -2.27 -19.01 21.74
N LEU A 269 -1.05 -19.11 22.27
CA LEU A 269 -0.19 -20.29 22.10
C LEU A 269 -0.65 -21.45 22.99
N ASP A 270 -1.22 -21.12 24.16
CA ASP A 270 -1.88 -22.12 25.00
C ASP A 270 -3.26 -22.45 24.42
N PRO A 271 -3.71 -23.72 24.48
CA PRO A 271 -5.05 -24.10 24.07
C PRO A 271 -6.13 -23.28 24.78
N LEU A 272 -7.17 -22.93 24.04
CA LEU A 272 -8.39 -22.35 24.62
C LEU A 272 -9.05 -23.35 25.58
N SER A 273 -9.85 -22.85 26.53
CA SER A 273 -10.72 -23.73 27.30
C SER A 273 -11.75 -24.41 26.39
N ASP A 274 -12.16 -25.65 26.70
CA ASP A 274 -13.15 -26.39 25.91
C ASP A 274 -14.43 -25.56 25.66
N LYS A 275 -14.86 -24.81 26.68
CA LYS A 275 -16.01 -23.91 26.60
C LYS A 275 -15.80 -22.80 25.56
N ASP A 276 -14.66 -22.13 25.61
CA ASP A 276 -14.33 -21.02 24.71
C ASP A 276 -14.12 -21.51 23.28
N ALA A 277 -13.41 -22.63 23.11
CA ALA A 277 -13.25 -23.27 21.81
C ALA A 277 -14.61 -23.65 21.20
N GLN A 278 -15.51 -24.26 21.98
CA GLN A 278 -16.84 -24.63 21.50
C GLN A 278 -17.68 -23.40 21.11
N VAL A 279 -17.58 -22.28 21.85
CA VAL A 279 -18.26 -21.03 21.48
C VAL A 279 -17.74 -20.52 20.13
N ALA A 280 -16.43 -20.49 19.92
CA ALA A 280 -15.84 -20.07 18.65
C ALA A 280 -16.27 -20.98 17.49
N ILE A 281 -16.20 -22.30 17.67
CA ILE A 281 -16.59 -23.31 16.68
C ILE A 281 -18.08 -23.19 16.34
N ASN A 282 -18.96 -23.00 17.32
CA ASN A 282 -20.39 -22.82 17.09
C ASN A 282 -20.70 -21.56 16.27
N LYS A 283 -19.84 -20.54 16.35
CA LYS A 283 -19.90 -19.32 15.53
C LYS A 283 -19.22 -19.48 14.16
N GLY A 284 -18.79 -20.69 13.80
CA GLY A 284 -18.19 -21.00 12.50
C GLY A 284 -16.70 -20.66 12.37
N TRP A 285 -15.99 -20.46 13.49
CA TRP A 285 -14.55 -20.23 13.50
C TRP A 285 -13.77 -21.54 13.62
N LYS A 286 -12.77 -21.70 12.77
CA LYS A 286 -11.72 -22.70 12.90
C LYS A 286 -10.71 -22.21 13.93
N VAL A 287 -10.62 -22.92 15.05
CA VAL A 287 -9.65 -22.64 16.13
C VAL A 287 -8.36 -23.40 15.83
N LEU A 288 -7.23 -22.70 15.91
CA LEU A 288 -5.86 -23.24 15.76
C LEU A 288 -5.15 -23.33 17.11
#